data_AF-A0A932QVL7-F1
#
_entry.id   AF-A0A932QVL7-F1
#
_cell.length_a   1.000
_cell.length_b   1.000
_cell.length_c   1.000
_cell.angle_alpha   90.00
_cell.angle_beta   90.00
_cell.angle_gamma   90.00
#
_symmetry.space_group_name_H-M   'P 1'
#
loop_
_entity.id
_entity.type
_entity.pdbx_description
1 polymer ?
#
loop_
_entity_poly.entity_id
_entity_poly.type
_entity_poly.pdbx_seq_one_letter_code
_entity_poly.pdbx_strand_id
1 'polypeptide(L)'
;MKSRTIVFTVILIASTFYLGFWCNSYSQTSSGNNIKQIQVPKKEPDQKINLPVSVQEDSQNQLGLIYSVKKIEEASTLIRDGNIQEAEKTLLSIKNWLTEATDFHYSLFQALSKHSKTLFESKIEKAHALDFAQVRDQSYFLLAKVYIIQNKFKDAVKLLVEIVKSQPDSALAREAYKALQEIKFSDKT
;
A
#
# COMPACT_ATOMS: atom_id res chain seq x y z
N MET A 1 30.03 -13.59 -58.72
CA MET A 1 29.77 -12.50 -57.76
C MET A 1 29.47 -13.11 -56.40
N LYS A 2 30.35 -12.86 -55.42
CA LYS A 2 30.46 -13.59 -54.15
C LYS A 2 29.59 -12.93 -53.07
N SER A 3 28.76 -13.75 -52.42
CA SER A 3 28.05 -13.46 -51.17
C SER A 3 29.04 -13.17 -50.04
N ARG A 4 28.74 -12.17 -49.19
CA ARG A 4 29.48 -11.87 -47.97
C ARG A 4 28.58 -12.13 -46.76
N THR A 5 28.77 -13.31 -46.17
CA THR A 5 28.32 -13.66 -44.82
C THR A 5 29.23 -12.95 -43.82
N ILE A 6 28.66 -12.17 -42.89
CA ILE A 6 29.41 -11.57 -41.77
C ILE A 6 29.18 -12.45 -40.55
N VAL A 7 30.26 -13.09 -40.11
CA VAL A 7 30.40 -13.82 -38.85
C VAL A 7 30.89 -12.83 -37.79
N PHE A 8 30.17 -12.66 -36.69
CA PHE A 8 30.67 -11.99 -35.49
C PHE A 8 30.87 -13.02 -34.39
N THR A 9 32.14 -13.24 -34.04
CA THR A 9 32.55 -14.05 -32.89
C THR A 9 33.55 -13.25 -32.05
N VAL A 10 33.48 -13.47 -30.73
CA VAL A 10 34.45 -13.13 -29.65
C VAL A 10 34.46 -11.63 -29.27
N ILE A 11 34.43 -11.17 -28.01
CA ILE A 11 35.14 -11.58 -26.78
C ILE A 11 34.37 -11.18 -25.50
N LEU A 12 34.44 -12.06 -24.51
CA LEU A 12 33.97 -11.98 -23.13
C LEU A 12 35.13 -11.54 -22.24
N ILE A 13 35.05 -10.42 -21.48
CA ILE A 13 35.87 -10.18 -20.28
C ILE A 13 35.07 -9.38 -19.23
N ALA A 14 35.23 -9.86 -17.99
CA ALA A 14 34.63 -9.50 -16.72
C ALA A 14 34.72 -8.04 -16.27
N SER A 15 33.78 -7.65 -15.39
CA SER A 15 34.09 -6.79 -14.24
C SER A 15 33.02 -6.97 -13.16
N THR A 16 33.41 -7.60 -12.06
CA THR A 16 32.66 -7.73 -10.81
C THR A 16 32.71 -6.41 -10.04
N PHE A 17 31.54 -5.85 -9.70
CA PHE A 17 31.45 -4.62 -8.91
C PHE A 17 31.02 -4.92 -7.46
N TYR A 18 32.01 -4.77 -6.58
CA TYR A 18 32.00 -4.28 -5.19
C TYR A 18 30.87 -4.64 -4.20
N LEU A 19 31.28 -5.48 -3.24
CA LEU A 19 30.81 -5.50 -1.84
C LEU A 19 31.38 -4.30 -1.07
N GLY A 20 30.60 -3.77 -0.13
CA GLY A 20 31.05 -2.75 0.81
C GLY A 20 30.02 -2.40 1.89
N PHE A 21 29.46 -3.41 2.57
CA PHE A 21 28.70 -3.20 3.81
C PHE A 21 29.66 -2.90 4.95
N TRP A 22 29.45 -1.76 5.62
CA TRP A 22 30.15 -1.34 6.82
C TRP A 22 29.94 -2.32 7.97
N CYS A 23 31.04 -2.76 8.57
CA CYS A 23 31.09 -3.46 9.84
C CYS A 23 31.77 -2.52 10.83
N ASN A 24 31.05 -2.06 11.86
CA ASN A 24 31.65 -1.36 13.00
C ASN A 24 31.85 -2.37 14.12
N SER A 25 33.11 -2.67 14.39
CA SER A 25 33.60 -3.47 15.51
C SER A 25 33.74 -2.56 16.74
N TYR A 26 33.13 -2.95 17.87
CA TYR A 26 33.60 -2.53 19.19
C TYR A 26 34.02 -3.77 19.98
N SER A 27 35.30 -3.80 20.33
CA SER A 27 35.95 -4.85 21.10
C SER A 27 35.65 -4.74 22.60
N GLN A 28 35.78 -5.90 23.25
CA GLN A 28 35.57 -6.21 24.65
C GLN A 28 36.52 -5.50 25.64
N THR A 29 36.04 -5.31 26.87
CA THR A 29 36.87 -5.41 28.08
C THR A 29 36.22 -6.35 29.09
N SER A 30 37.03 -7.28 29.58
CA SER A 30 36.71 -8.39 30.50
C SER A 30 36.76 -7.96 31.98
N SER A 31 35.87 -8.51 32.80
CA SER A 31 36.15 -8.85 34.21
C SER A 31 35.12 -9.90 34.67
N GLY A 32 35.60 -11.07 35.07
CA GLY A 32 34.79 -12.25 35.36
C GLY A 32 34.24 -12.33 36.79
N ASN A 33 33.19 -13.13 36.99
CA ASN A 33 33.30 -14.38 37.75
C ASN A 33 31.97 -15.14 37.88
N ASN A 34 32.13 -16.46 37.85
CA ASN A 34 31.26 -17.55 38.33
C ASN A 34 30.05 -18.02 37.50
N ILE A 35 30.26 -19.23 36.99
CA ILE A 35 29.42 -20.06 36.14
C ILE A 35 28.54 -20.94 37.03
N LYS A 36 27.22 -20.85 36.88
CA LYS A 36 26.33 -22.02 36.93
C LYS A 36 25.80 -22.23 35.52
N GLN A 37 26.15 -23.39 34.95
CA GLN A 37 25.81 -23.80 33.59
C GLN A 37 24.29 -23.85 33.40
N ILE A 38 23.76 -22.98 32.54
CA ILE A 38 22.49 -23.24 31.86
C ILE A 38 22.87 -23.69 30.46
N GLN A 39 22.49 -24.92 30.14
CA GLN A 39 22.80 -25.61 28.89
C GLN A 39 22.19 -24.81 27.72
N VAL A 40 23.05 -24.41 26.79
CA VAL A 40 22.68 -23.83 25.49
C VAL A 40 22.03 -24.94 24.64
N PRO A 41 20.77 -24.82 24.19
CA PRO A 41 20.21 -25.78 23.26
C PRO A 41 20.94 -25.68 21.91
N LYS A 42 21.39 -26.84 21.48
CA LYS A 42 22.02 -27.19 20.20
C LYS A 42 21.20 -26.65 19.01
N LYS A 43 21.88 -26.06 18.03
CA LYS A 43 21.32 -25.60 16.75
C LYS A 43 20.77 -26.80 15.96
N GLU A 44 19.45 -26.86 15.77
CA GLU A 44 18.74 -27.74 14.82
C GLU A 44 18.10 -26.90 13.69
N PRO A 45 17.91 -27.47 12.49
CA PRO A 45 17.85 -26.74 11.22
C PRO A 45 16.46 -26.18 10.87
N ASP A 46 16.45 -25.01 10.23
CA ASP A 46 15.39 -24.40 9.40
C ASP A 46 13.93 -24.63 9.82
N GLN A 47 13.54 -24.13 10.99
CA GLN A 47 12.15 -23.71 11.18
C GLN A 47 11.96 -22.35 10.51
N LYS A 48 11.36 -22.35 9.30
CA LYS A 48 10.65 -21.17 8.80
C LYS A 48 9.73 -20.71 9.93
N ILE A 49 10.05 -19.58 10.56
CA ILE A 49 9.12 -18.92 11.46
C ILE A 49 7.95 -18.51 10.57
N ASN A 50 6.88 -19.30 10.55
CA ASN A 50 5.61 -18.85 10.02
C ASN A 50 5.11 -17.78 11.01
N LEU A 51 5.64 -16.56 10.89
CA LEU A 51 4.95 -15.40 11.45
C LEU A 51 3.54 -15.45 10.85
N PRO A 52 2.48 -15.31 11.67
CA PRO A 52 1.15 -15.16 11.11
C PRO A 52 1.21 -14.00 10.11
N VAL A 53 0.79 -14.25 8.86
CA VAL A 53 0.67 -13.19 7.85
C VAL A 53 -0.19 -12.10 8.48
N SER A 54 0.28 -10.85 8.42
CA SER A 54 -0.48 -9.73 8.94
C SER A 54 -1.90 -9.75 8.35
N VAL A 55 -2.92 -9.50 9.17
CA VAL A 55 -4.34 -9.50 8.75
C VAL A 55 -4.54 -8.57 7.54
N GLN A 56 -3.73 -7.51 7.47
CA GLN A 56 -3.70 -6.54 6.39
C GLN A 56 -3.02 -7.06 5.12
N GLU A 57 -2.04 -7.96 5.24
CA GLU A 57 -1.18 -8.47 4.16
C GLU A 57 -1.74 -9.73 3.47
N ASP A 58 -2.67 -10.45 4.12
CA ASP A 58 -3.33 -11.58 3.50
C ASP A 58 -4.28 -11.12 2.37
N SER A 59 -3.90 -11.45 1.14
CA SER A 59 -4.66 -11.07 -0.04
C SER A 59 -6.02 -11.77 -0.21
N GLN A 60 -6.27 -12.87 0.52
CA GLN A 60 -7.56 -13.56 0.55
C GLN A 60 -8.47 -13.03 1.66
N ASN A 61 -7.92 -12.30 2.62
CA ASN A 61 -8.70 -11.70 3.68
C ASN A 61 -9.43 -10.46 3.18
N GLN A 62 -10.75 -10.55 3.03
CA GLN A 62 -11.60 -9.43 2.60
C GLN A 62 -11.56 -8.24 3.56
N LEU A 63 -11.19 -8.46 4.83
CA LEU A 63 -11.02 -7.40 5.81
C LEU A 63 -9.68 -6.66 5.64
N GLY A 64 -8.71 -7.28 4.98
CA GLY A 64 -7.37 -6.76 4.79
C GLY A 64 -7.28 -5.67 3.72
N LEU A 65 -6.24 -4.84 3.83
CA LEU A 65 -5.98 -3.76 2.88
C LEU A 65 -5.63 -4.31 1.49
N ILE A 66 -4.83 -5.40 1.43
CA ILE A 66 -4.36 -5.99 0.17
C ILE A 66 -5.51 -6.50 -0.72
N TYR A 67 -6.57 -7.05 -0.14
CA TYR A 67 -7.75 -7.45 -0.91
C TYR A 67 -8.35 -6.25 -1.67
N SER A 68 -8.50 -5.12 -1.00
CA SER A 68 -9.04 -3.89 -1.60
C SER A 68 -8.12 -3.31 -2.67
N VAL A 69 -6.80 -3.34 -2.45
CA VAL A 69 -5.81 -2.91 -3.44
C VAL A 69 -5.92 -3.74 -4.71
N LYS A 70 -6.01 -5.08 -4.61
CA LYS A 70 -6.23 -5.96 -5.77
C LYS A 70 -7.49 -5.62 -6.54
N LYS A 71 -8.58 -5.29 -5.84
CA LYS A 71 -9.85 -4.89 -6.47
C LYS A 71 -9.74 -3.54 -7.20
N ILE A 72 -8.95 -2.61 -6.68
CA ILE A 72 -8.62 -1.34 -7.36
C ILE A 72 -7.80 -1.59 -8.64
N GLU A 73 -6.80 -2.47 -8.59
CA GLU A 73 -5.99 -2.86 -9.76
C GLU A 73 -6.83 -3.56 -10.85
N GLU A 74 -7.73 -4.46 -10.43
CA GLU A 74 -8.71 -5.11 -11.29
C GLU A 74 -9.62 -4.07 -11.97
N ALA A 75 -10.20 -3.14 -11.20
CA ALA A 75 -11.04 -2.08 -11.73
C ALA A 75 -10.27 -1.15 -12.69
N SER A 76 -9.01 -0.83 -12.39
CA SER A 76 -8.15 -0.03 -13.27
C SER A 76 -7.94 -0.72 -14.62
N THR A 77 -7.72 -2.03 -14.61
CA THR A 77 -7.61 -2.85 -15.83
C THR A 77 -8.92 -2.83 -16.62
N LEU A 78 -10.06 -3.05 -15.95
CA LEU A 78 -11.38 -2.99 -16.57
C LEU A 78 -11.67 -1.62 -17.20
N ILE A 79 -11.29 -0.51 -16.55
CA ILE A 79 -11.44 0.85 -17.12
C ILE A 79 -10.62 0.99 -18.40
N ARG A 80 -9.36 0.56 -18.39
CA ARG A 80 -8.47 0.62 -19.55
C ARG A 80 -9.02 -0.20 -20.73
N ASP A 81 -9.64 -1.33 -20.44
CA ASP A 81 -10.20 -2.24 -21.43
C ASP A 81 -11.62 -1.81 -21.88
N GLY A 82 -12.16 -0.71 -21.34
CA GLY A 82 -13.49 -0.18 -21.69
C GLY A 82 -14.65 -0.88 -21.00
N ASN A 83 -14.39 -1.79 -20.06
CA ASN A 83 -15.41 -2.52 -19.29
C ASN A 83 -15.92 -1.70 -18.10
N ILE A 84 -16.53 -0.55 -18.39
CA ILE A 84 -16.86 0.50 -17.40
C ILE A 84 -17.86 0.02 -16.34
N GLN A 85 -18.85 -0.80 -16.71
CA GLN A 85 -19.87 -1.30 -15.80
C GLN A 85 -19.30 -2.30 -14.79
N GLU A 86 -18.42 -3.21 -15.22
CA GLU A 86 -17.79 -4.16 -14.30
C GLU A 86 -16.78 -3.42 -13.39
N ALA A 87 -16.07 -2.41 -13.92
CA ALA A 87 -15.23 -1.56 -13.09
C ALA A 87 -16.02 -0.85 -11.97
N GLU A 88 -17.19 -0.29 -12.30
CA GLU A 88 -18.10 0.30 -11.32
C GLU A 88 -18.46 -0.70 -10.22
N LYS A 89 -18.91 -1.89 -10.61
CA LYS A 89 -19.31 -2.96 -9.68
C LYS A 89 -18.16 -3.41 -8.79
N THR A 90 -16.96 -3.59 -9.35
CA THR A 90 -15.75 -3.96 -8.60
C THR A 90 -15.41 -2.91 -7.55
N LEU A 91 -15.44 -1.62 -7.91
CA LEU A 91 -15.16 -0.53 -6.96
C LEU A 91 -16.25 -0.40 -5.88
N LEU A 92 -17.52 -0.54 -6.25
CA LEU A 92 -18.63 -0.50 -5.30
C LEU A 92 -18.58 -1.64 -4.28
N SER A 93 -18.06 -2.81 -4.66
CA SER A 93 -17.95 -3.97 -3.76
C SER A 93 -17.06 -3.74 -2.54
N ILE A 94 -16.07 -2.83 -2.64
CA ILE A 94 -15.13 -2.52 -1.56
C ILE A 94 -15.40 -1.16 -0.90
N LYS A 95 -16.26 -0.32 -1.50
CA LYS A 95 -16.44 1.09 -1.11
C LYS A 95 -16.88 1.25 0.35
N ASN A 96 -17.89 0.49 0.78
CA ASN A 96 -18.43 0.60 2.13
C ASN A 96 -17.40 0.12 3.16
N TRP A 97 -16.79 -1.03 2.91
CA TRP A 97 -15.77 -1.59 3.80
C TRP A 97 -14.58 -0.65 3.98
N LEU A 98 -14.04 -0.07 2.91
CA LEU A 98 -12.93 0.90 3.02
C LEU A 98 -13.29 2.13 3.87
N THR A 99 -14.55 2.57 3.81
CA THR A 99 -15.05 3.70 4.61
C THR A 99 -15.15 3.30 6.07
N GLU A 100 -15.85 2.19 6.34
CA GLU A 100 -16.08 1.66 7.68
C GLU A 100 -14.76 1.29 8.37
N ALA A 101 -13.85 0.61 7.68
CA ALA A 101 -12.54 0.22 8.22
C ALA A 101 -11.69 1.43 8.62
N THR A 102 -11.72 2.51 7.81
CA THR A 102 -11.07 3.78 8.17
C THR A 102 -11.60 4.30 9.51
N ASP A 103 -12.93 4.37 9.63
CA ASP A 103 -13.61 4.90 10.81
C ASP A 103 -13.41 4.01 12.05
N PHE A 104 -13.42 2.69 11.87
CA PHE A 104 -13.20 1.72 12.95
C PHE A 104 -11.77 1.78 13.49
N HIS A 105 -10.76 1.76 12.62
CA HIS A 105 -9.36 1.89 13.05
C HIS A 105 -9.12 3.24 13.74
N TYR A 106 -9.71 4.32 13.23
CA TYR A 106 -9.61 5.62 13.89
C TYR A 106 -10.30 5.64 15.27
N SER A 107 -11.47 5.01 15.40
CA SER A 107 -12.18 4.87 16.67
C SER A 107 -11.38 4.04 17.69
N LEU A 108 -10.73 2.97 17.25
CA LEU A 108 -9.84 2.16 18.08
C LEU A 108 -8.62 2.96 18.54
N PHE A 109 -8.00 3.74 17.65
CA PHE A 109 -6.93 4.67 18.02
C PHE A 109 -7.37 5.63 19.14
N GLN A 110 -8.55 6.24 19.00
CA GLN A 110 -9.09 7.16 20.02
C GLN A 110 -9.36 6.47 21.36
N ALA A 111 -9.82 5.21 21.35
CA ALA A 111 -10.08 4.45 22.56
C ALA A 111 -8.77 4.04 23.26
N LEU A 112 -7.82 3.48 22.50
CA LEU A 112 -6.56 2.93 23.02
C LEU A 112 -5.56 4.01 23.43
N SER A 113 -5.61 5.20 22.85
CA SER A 113 -4.72 6.31 23.22
C SER A 113 -4.98 6.89 24.62
N LYS A 114 -6.11 6.53 25.25
CA LYS A 114 -6.47 7.01 26.59
C LYS A 114 -5.67 6.35 27.72
N HIS A 115 -5.03 5.22 27.45
CA HIS A 115 -4.28 4.46 28.46
C HIS A 115 -2.83 4.23 28.03
N SER A 116 -1.89 4.48 28.94
CA SER A 116 -0.46 4.32 28.66
C SER A 116 -0.06 2.89 28.26
N LYS A 117 -0.75 1.89 28.82
CA LYS A 117 -0.51 0.47 28.52
C LYS A 117 -0.88 0.06 27.09
N THR A 118 -1.78 0.80 26.44
CA THR A 118 -2.27 0.52 25.08
C THR A 118 -1.76 1.53 24.04
N LEU A 119 -0.73 2.31 24.40
CA LEU A 119 -0.19 3.36 23.54
C LEU A 119 0.44 2.79 22.26
N PHE A 120 1.06 1.61 22.33
CA PHE A 120 1.66 0.97 21.16
C PHE A 120 0.59 0.53 20.16
N GLU A 121 -0.45 -0.14 20.62
CA GLU A 121 -1.60 -0.55 19.83
C GLU A 121 -2.31 0.67 19.23
N SER A 122 -2.48 1.76 19.99
CA SER A 122 -3.08 2.99 19.46
C SER A 122 -2.31 3.55 18.26
N LYS A 123 -0.97 3.45 18.23
CA LYS A 123 -0.15 3.91 17.10
C LYS A 123 -0.34 3.03 15.87
N ILE A 124 -0.49 1.71 16.08
CA ILE A 124 -0.80 0.76 15.01
C ILE A 124 -2.16 1.08 14.39
N GLU A 125 -3.20 1.24 15.22
CA GLU A 125 -4.54 1.55 14.75
C GLU A 125 -4.61 2.89 14.01
N LYS A 126 -3.84 3.88 14.45
CA LYS A 126 -3.70 5.16 13.73
C LYS A 126 -3.06 4.98 12.35
N ALA A 127 -2.04 4.13 12.23
CA ALA A 127 -1.40 3.83 10.96
C ALA A 127 -2.38 3.12 10.02
N HIS A 128 -3.10 2.10 10.50
CA HIS A 128 -4.12 1.42 9.71
C HIS A 128 -5.22 2.37 9.23
N ALA A 129 -5.72 3.26 10.09
CA ALA A 129 -6.71 4.26 9.69
C ALA A 129 -6.22 5.12 8.52
N LEU A 130 -4.95 5.54 8.54
CA LEU A 130 -4.34 6.28 7.45
C LEU A 130 -4.22 5.45 6.17
N ASP A 131 -3.74 4.21 6.27
CA ASP A 131 -3.56 3.32 5.13
C ASP A 131 -4.90 3.01 4.44
N PHE A 132 -5.95 2.72 5.23
CA PHE A 132 -7.30 2.52 4.72
C PHE A 132 -7.87 3.80 4.09
N ALA A 133 -7.65 4.97 4.68
CA ALA A 133 -8.08 6.24 4.11
C ALA A 133 -7.43 6.50 2.74
N GLN A 134 -6.14 6.19 2.59
CA GLN A 134 -5.44 6.33 1.32
C GLN A 134 -6.00 5.41 0.24
N VAL A 135 -6.22 4.13 0.55
CA VAL A 135 -6.81 3.16 -0.39
C VAL A 135 -8.27 3.50 -0.72
N ARG A 136 -9.03 3.99 0.26
CA ARG A 136 -10.39 4.53 0.05
C ARG A 136 -10.38 5.67 -0.95
N ASP A 137 -9.51 6.66 -0.75
CA ASP A 137 -9.45 7.84 -1.59
C ASP A 137 -9.04 7.48 -3.03
N GLN A 138 -8.11 6.52 -3.20
CA GLN A 138 -7.75 5.96 -4.52
C GLN A 138 -8.94 5.27 -5.21
N SER A 139 -9.68 4.43 -4.47
CA SER A 139 -10.90 3.77 -4.98
C SER A 139 -11.95 4.81 -5.39
N TYR A 140 -12.16 5.83 -4.57
CA TYR A 140 -13.10 6.92 -4.84
C TYR A 140 -12.71 7.69 -6.10
N PHE A 141 -11.41 7.92 -6.32
CA PHE A 141 -10.94 8.62 -7.51
C PHE A 141 -11.23 7.82 -8.79
N LEU A 142 -10.95 6.52 -8.79
CA LEU A 142 -11.30 5.66 -9.94
C LEU A 142 -12.81 5.59 -10.17
N LEU A 143 -13.60 5.48 -9.11
CA LEU A 143 -15.05 5.44 -9.21
C LEU A 143 -15.61 6.77 -9.73
N ALA A 144 -15.02 7.90 -9.33
CA ALA A 144 -15.36 9.21 -9.86
C ALA A 144 -15.07 9.29 -11.36
N LYS A 145 -13.92 8.77 -11.83
CA LYS A 145 -13.61 8.69 -13.27
C LYS A 145 -14.63 7.84 -14.03
N VAL A 146 -15.03 6.70 -13.48
CA VAL A 146 -16.12 5.86 -14.03
C VAL A 146 -17.41 6.66 -14.14
N TYR A 147 -17.81 7.38 -13.10
CA TYR A 147 -18.99 8.24 -13.13
C TYR A 147 -18.89 9.36 -14.15
N ILE A 148 -17.73 9.97 -14.34
CA ILE A 148 -17.50 10.98 -15.38
C ILE A 148 -17.72 10.38 -16.77
N ILE A 149 -17.16 9.20 -17.05
CA ILE A 149 -17.35 8.48 -18.33
C ILE A 149 -18.84 8.19 -18.57
N GLN A 150 -19.58 7.86 -17.52
CA GLN A 150 -21.01 7.59 -17.57
C GLN A 150 -21.90 8.85 -17.53
N ASN A 151 -21.33 10.06 -17.53
CA ASN A 151 -22.04 11.33 -17.37
C ASN A 151 -22.81 11.48 -16.03
N LYS A 152 -22.45 10.70 -15.00
CA LYS A 152 -22.99 10.79 -13.63
C LYS A 152 -22.24 11.84 -12.81
N PHE A 153 -22.16 13.08 -13.29
CA PHE A 153 -21.30 14.12 -12.70
C PHE A 153 -21.61 14.43 -11.23
N LYS A 154 -22.89 14.40 -10.82
CA LYS A 154 -23.26 14.65 -9.41
C LYS A 154 -22.65 13.63 -8.46
N ASP A 155 -22.57 12.37 -8.87
CA ASP A 155 -21.98 11.32 -8.04
C ASP A 155 -20.45 11.38 -8.07
N ALA A 156 -19.86 11.76 -9.21
CA ALA A 156 -18.43 12.05 -9.28
C ALA A 156 -18.03 13.19 -8.33
N VAL A 157 -18.78 14.29 -8.31
CA VAL A 157 -18.53 15.44 -7.42
C VAL A 157 -18.50 15.01 -5.95
N LYS A 158 -19.46 14.19 -5.51
CA LYS A 158 -19.48 13.70 -4.11
C LYS A 158 -18.16 13.01 -3.75
N LEU A 159 -17.69 12.08 -4.60
CA LEU A 159 -16.46 11.34 -4.34
C LEU A 159 -15.22 12.24 -4.37
N LEU A 160 -15.12 13.12 -5.37
CA LEU A 160 -13.96 14.02 -5.52
C LEU A 160 -13.84 15.00 -4.35
N VAL A 161 -14.97 15.54 -3.85
CA VAL A 161 -14.98 16.41 -2.68
C VAL A 161 -14.55 15.65 -1.42
N GLU A 162 -15.00 14.41 -1.22
CA GLU A 162 -14.56 13.59 -0.08
C GLU A 162 -13.05 13.32 -0.11
N ILE A 163 -12.45 13.08 -1.28
CA ILE A 163 -10.99 12.92 -1.42
C ILE A 163 -10.26 14.20 -0.97
N VAL A 164 -10.72 15.36 -1.43
CA VAL A 164 -10.11 16.66 -1.06
C VAL A 164 -10.22 16.92 0.44
N LYS A 165 -11.38 16.63 1.04
CA LYS A 165 -11.59 16.79 2.49
C LYS A 165 -10.74 15.84 3.32
N SER A 166 -10.54 14.62 2.83
CA SER A 166 -9.81 13.56 3.52
C SER A 166 -8.34 13.92 3.74
N GLN A 167 -7.65 14.31 2.66
CA GLN A 167 -6.21 14.56 2.67
C GLN A 167 -5.87 15.75 1.74
N PRO A 168 -6.19 17.00 2.13
CA PRO A 168 -6.13 18.17 1.24
C PRO A 168 -4.74 18.43 0.66
N ASP A 169 -3.67 18.08 1.38
CA ASP A 169 -2.29 18.30 0.95
C ASP A 169 -1.73 17.16 0.08
N SER A 170 -2.52 16.10 -0.16
CA SER A 170 -2.09 14.95 -0.96
C SER A 170 -2.04 15.27 -2.46
N ALA A 171 -1.22 14.53 -3.21
CA ALA A 171 -1.21 14.60 -4.66
C ALA A 171 -2.57 14.21 -5.26
N LEU A 172 -3.21 13.19 -4.68
CA LEU A 172 -4.52 12.72 -5.10
C LEU A 172 -5.61 13.77 -4.88
N ALA A 173 -5.58 14.53 -3.79
CA ALA A 173 -6.51 15.63 -3.57
C ALA A 173 -6.35 16.75 -4.61
N ARG A 174 -5.12 17.08 -5.01
CA ARG A 174 -4.88 18.04 -6.10
C ARG A 174 -5.42 17.53 -7.43
N GLU A 175 -5.24 16.25 -7.74
CA GLU A 175 -5.81 15.62 -8.93
C GLU A 175 -7.34 15.60 -8.88
N ALA A 176 -7.94 15.28 -7.73
CA ALA A 176 -9.38 15.29 -7.53
C ALA A 176 -9.96 16.70 -7.70
N TYR A 177 -9.30 17.71 -7.16
CA TYR A 177 -9.69 19.11 -7.34
C TYR A 177 -9.59 19.55 -8.80
N LYS A 178 -8.53 19.15 -9.51
CA LYS A 178 -8.41 19.40 -10.95
C LYS A 178 -9.54 18.72 -11.73
N ALA A 179 -9.92 17.49 -11.39
CA ALA A 179 -11.05 16.81 -12.01
C ALA A 179 -12.38 17.56 -11.78
N LEU A 180 -12.60 18.14 -10.59
CA LEU A 180 -13.75 19.01 -10.32
C LEU A 180 -13.78 20.24 -11.26
N GLN A 181 -12.62 20.81 -11.57
CA GLN A 181 -12.50 21.91 -12.53
C GLN A 181 -12.75 21.46 -13.98
N GLU A 182 -12.26 20.27 -14.35
CA GLU A 182 -12.45 19.69 -15.69
C GLU A 182 -13.92 19.44 -16.01
N ILE A 183 -14.70 18.99 -15.02
CA ILE A 183 -16.16 18.80 -15.14
C ILE A 183 -16.97 20.09 -14.89
N LYS A 184 -16.30 21.25 -14.78
CA LYS A 184 -16.91 22.58 -14.58
C LYS A 184 -17.72 22.72 -13.28
N PHE A 185 -17.35 21.99 -12.24
CA PHE A 185 -17.93 22.17 -10.91
C PHE A 185 -17.25 23.29 -10.11
N SER A 186 -15.93 23.49 -10.30
CA SER A 186 -15.14 24.55 -9.69
C SER A 186 -14.38 25.37 -10.73
N ASP A 187 -14.05 26.60 -10.40
CA ASP A 187 -13.33 27.50 -11.29
C ASP A 187 -11.86 27.10 -11.44
N LYS A 188 -11.33 27.30 -12.66
CA LYS A 188 -9.89 27.25 -12.92
C LYS A 188 -9.30 28.61 -12.53
N THR A 189 -8.42 28.60 -11.54
CA THR A 189 -7.56 29.75 -11.18
C THR A 189 -6.45 29.93 -12.20
#